data_AF-A0A8T6HVC2-F1
#
_entry.id   AF-A0A8T6HVC2-F1
#
_cell.length_a   1.000
_cell.length_b   1.000
_cell.length_c   1.000
_cell.angle_alpha   90.00
_cell.angle_beta   90.00
_cell.angle_gamma   90.00
#
_symmetry.space_group_name_H-M   'P 1'
#
loop_
_entity.id
_entity.type
_entity.pdbx_description
1 polymer ?
#
loop_
_entity_poly.entity_id
_entity_poly.type
_entity_poly.pdbx_seq_one_letter_code
_entity_poly.pdbx_strand_id
1 'polypeptide(L)'
;MSALTYLYAGAFYLATLILLLGVARKIRIYARTPAPYKIPTTPAPTTARGVVGRMFRETVFFESLFKASKWTWIFGWIFHFALLVVLIRHLRYFTDPVWIWVAAVSPFGVYAGFAMVFGLSGLWARRFLVDRVRYISAPSDHLM
;
A
#
# COMPACT_ATOMS: atom_id res chain seq x y z
N MET A 1 35.57 -2.02 12.71
CA MET A 1 34.26 -1.50 12.28
C MET A 1 34.43 -0.01 12.01
N SER A 2 34.03 0.48 10.83
CA SER A 2 34.19 1.91 10.50
C SER A 2 33.06 2.73 11.14
N ALA A 3 33.27 4.04 11.31
CA ALA A 3 32.23 4.96 11.76
C ALA A 3 30.97 4.90 10.86
N LEU A 4 31.17 4.68 9.57
CA LEU A 4 30.11 4.50 8.59
C LEU A 4 29.24 3.27 8.86
N THR A 5 29.84 2.15 9.28
CA THR A 5 29.09 0.94 9.65
C THR A 5 28.18 1.19 10.84
N TYR A 6 28.69 1.85 11.88
CA TYR A 6 27.88 2.20 13.06
C TYR A 6 26.75 3.16 12.71
N LEU A 7 27.00 4.13 11.82
CA LEU A 7 25.97 5.06 11.36
C LEU A 7 24.81 4.32 10.66
N TYR A 8 25.11 3.45 9.68
CA TYR A 8 24.07 2.71 8.97
C TYR A 8 23.30 1.76 9.88
N ALA A 9 23.99 1.02 10.74
CA ALA A 9 23.34 0.13 11.69
C ALA A 9 22.42 0.91 12.65
N GLY A 10 22.93 2.00 13.24
CA GLY A 10 22.16 2.87 14.12
C GLY A 10 20.93 3.47 13.44
N ALA A 11 21.08 3.97 12.21
CA ALA A 11 19.98 4.50 11.42
C ALA A 11 18.90 3.44 11.13
N PHE A 12 19.29 2.21 10.81
CA PHE A 12 18.34 1.13 10.54
C PHE A 12 17.54 0.73 11.78
N TYR A 13 18.20 0.60 12.93
CA TYR A 13 17.51 0.32 14.20
C TYR A 13 16.56 1.46 14.59
N LEU A 14 17.01 2.71 14.45
CA LEU A 14 16.17 3.88 14.73
C LEU A 14 14.94 3.93 13.81
N ALA A 15 15.13 3.73 12.50
CA ALA A 15 14.04 3.70 11.53
C ALA A 15 13.03 2.58 11.84
N THR A 16 13.53 1.40 12.19
CA THR A 16 12.68 0.25 12.59
C THR A 16 11.88 0.57 13.85
N LEU A 17 12.51 1.19 14.86
CA LEU A 17 11.85 1.58 16.11
C LEU A 17 10.76 2.63 15.85
N ILE A 18 11.06 3.66 15.05
CA ILE A 18 10.09 4.70 14.66
C ILE A 18 8.91 4.08 13.93
N LEU A 19 9.15 3.18 12.98
CA LEU A 19 8.10 2.48 12.24
C LEU A 19 7.19 1.69 13.18
N LEU A 20 7.76 0.82 14.01
CA LEU A 20 6.99 -0.06 14.91
C LEU A 20 6.20 0.73 15.95
N LEU A 21 6.83 1.67 16.64
CA LEU A 21 6.17 2.49 17.66
C LEU A 21 5.12 3.42 17.04
N GLY A 22 5.42 4.01 15.88
CA GLY A 22 4.50 4.88 15.16
C GLY A 22 3.24 4.14 14.72
N VAL A 23 3.39 2.97 14.11
CA VAL A 23 2.28 2.10 13.70
C VAL A 23 1.48 1.64 14.91
N ALA A 24 2.13 1.13 15.97
CA ALA A 24 1.45 0.68 17.18
C ALA A 24 0.64 1.81 17.85
N ARG A 25 1.20 3.02 17.91
CA ARG A 25 0.50 4.20 18.42
C ARG A 25 -0.73 4.52 17.58
N LYS A 26 -0.62 4.50 16.24
CA LYS A 26 -1.77 4.77 15.37
C LYS A 26 -2.86 3.72 15.47
N ILE A 27 -2.50 2.44 15.53
CA ILE A 27 -3.46 1.35 15.77
C ILE A 27 -4.19 1.57 17.08
N ARG A 28 -3.47 1.88 18.17
CA ARG A 28 -4.08 2.16 19.48
C ARG A 28 -5.04 3.34 19.46
N ILE A 29 -4.70 4.40 18.73
CA ILE A 29 -5.57 5.56 18.56
C ILE A 29 -6.85 5.13 17.84
N TYR A 30 -6.75 4.49 16.66
CA TYR A 30 -7.93 4.08 15.89
C TYR A 30 -8.81 3.06 16.63
N ALA A 31 -8.22 2.14 17.39
CA ALA A 31 -8.97 1.17 18.18
C ALA A 31 -9.75 1.80 19.36
N ARG A 32 -9.32 2.98 19.83
CA ARG A 32 -9.94 3.70 20.96
C ARG A 32 -10.85 4.83 20.52
N THR A 33 -10.73 5.33 19.30
CA THR A 33 -11.62 6.36 18.76
C THR A 33 -13.04 5.81 18.69
N PRO A 34 -14.02 6.39 19.41
CA PRO A 34 -15.41 5.95 19.35
C PRO A 34 -15.95 6.11 17.92
N ALA A 35 -16.66 5.11 17.42
CA ALA A 35 -17.40 5.17 16.16
C ALA A 35 -18.91 5.29 16.48
N PRO A 36 -19.42 6.52 16.71
CA PRO A 36 -20.78 6.73 17.23
C PRO A 36 -21.88 6.26 16.26
N TYR A 37 -21.58 6.21 14.95
CA TYR A 37 -22.55 5.85 13.93
C TYR A 37 -22.14 4.57 13.19
N LYS A 38 -22.98 3.54 13.28
CA LYS A 38 -22.90 2.35 12.43
C LYS A 38 -23.85 2.54 11.24
N ILE A 39 -23.48 3.39 10.29
CA ILE A 39 -24.29 3.67 9.10
C ILE A 39 -23.83 2.75 7.96
N PRO A 40 -24.60 1.71 7.61
CA PRO A 40 -24.29 0.92 6.43
C PRO A 40 -24.68 1.71 5.17
N THR A 41 -23.80 1.72 4.16
CA THR A 41 -24.15 2.24 2.83
C THR A 41 -25.09 1.23 2.15
N THR A 42 -26.31 1.64 1.83
CA THR A 42 -27.29 0.81 1.13
C THR A 42 -26.94 0.65 -0.35
N PRO A 43 -27.23 -0.51 -0.98
CA PRO A 43 -27.69 -1.77 -0.37
C PRO A 43 -26.55 -2.47 0.37
N ALA A 44 -26.76 -2.74 1.66
CA ALA A 44 -25.77 -3.44 2.48
C ALA A 44 -26.10 -4.93 2.57
N PRO A 45 -25.11 -5.83 2.48
CA PRO A 45 -25.35 -7.25 2.67
C PRO A 45 -25.94 -7.53 4.05
N THR A 46 -26.98 -8.36 4.11
CA THR A 46 -27.65 -8.76 5.36
C THR A 46 -27.02 -9.99 6.02
N THR A 47 -26.06 -10.63 5.36
CA THR A 47 -25.36 -11.83 5.85
C THR A 47 -23.87 -11.58 6.03
N ALA A 48 -23.25 -12.26 6.99
CA ALA A 48 -21.80 -12.16 7.23
C ALA A 48 -20.98 -12.54 5.99
N ARG A 49 -21.39 -13.58 5.25
CA ARG A 49 -20.76 -13.96 3.98
C ARG A 49 -20.85 -12.84 2.94
N GLY A 50 -22.00 -12.16 2.85
CA GLY A 50 -22.17 -11.01 1.97
C GLY A 50 -21.27 -9.84 2.35
N VAL A 51 -21.06 -9.57 3.64
CA VAL A 51 -20.13 -8.55 4.13
C VAL A 51 -18.69 -8.89 3.74
N VAL A 52 -18.25 -10.13 3.95
CA VAL A 52 -16.92 -10.59 3.54
C VAL A 52 -16.73 -10.45 2.03
N GLY A 53 -17.72 -10.89 1.23
CA GLY A 53 -17.65 -10.77 -0.23
C GLY A 53 -17.66 -9.32 -0.73
N ARG A 54 -18.38 -8.42 -0.05
CA ARG A 54 -18.30 -6.98 -0.33
C ARG A 54 -16.90 -6.44 -0.01
N MET A 55 -16.37 -6.76 1.17
CA MET A 55 -15.08 -6.24 1.60
C MET A 55 -13.93 -6.77 0.79
N PHE A 56 -13.98 -8.04 0.39
CA PHE A 56 -13.03 -8.63 -0.54
C PHE A 56 -12.98 -7.84 -1.87
N ARG A 57 -14.13 -7.49 -2.44
CA ARG A 57 -14.18 -6.70 -3.69
C ARG A 57 -13.64 -5.28 -3.54
N GLU A 58 -13.90 -4.65 -2.41
CA GLU A 58 -13.35 -3.32 -2.12
C GLU A 58 -11.84 -3.36 -1.88
N THR A 59 -11.33 -4.35 -1.16
CA THR A 59 -9.90 -4.43 -0.82
C THR A 59 -9.04 -4.95 -1.97
N VAL A 60 -9.52 -5.96 -2.70
CA VAL A 60 -8.76 -6.56 -3.82
C VAL A 60 -8.98 -5.80 -5.10
N PHE A 61 -10.24 -5.55 -5.46
CA PHE A 61 -10.59 -4.94 -6.76
C PHE A 61 -10.78 -3.44 -6.74
N PHE A 62 -10.80 -2.80 -5.56
CA PHE A 62 -11.13 -1.38 -5.44
C PHE A 62 -12.43 -1.05 -6.20
N GLU A 63 -13.47 -1.89 -6.04
CA GLU A 63 -14.72 -1.82 -6.82
C GLU A 63 -15.35 -0.42 -6.80
N SER A 64 -15.41 0.23 -5.63
CA SER A 64 -15.92 1.60 -5.51
C SER A 64 -15.05 2.61 -6.25
N LEU A 65 -13.72 2.45 -6.22
CA LEU A 65 -12.78 3.32 -6.94
C LEU A 65 -12.90 3.14 -8.45
N PHE A 66 -13.12 1.91 -8.93
CA PHE A 66 -13.35 1.62 -10.35
C PHE A 66 -14.56 2.40 -10.89
N LYS A 67 -15.65 2.39 -10.11
CA LYS A 67 -16.89 3.12 -10.45
C LYS A 67 -16.69 4.64 -10.38
N ALA A 68 -15.89 5.13 -9.44
CA ALA A 68 -15.69 6.56 -9.22
C ALA A 68 -14.65 7.21 -10.17
N SER A 69 -13.52 6.54 -10.43
CA SER A 69 -12.44 7.09 -11.24
C SER A 69 -11.59 5.97 -11.86
N LYS A 70 -11.91 5.61 -13.10
CA LYS A 70 -11.18 4.59 -13.88
C LYS A 70 -9.67 4.87 -13.96
N TRP A 71 -9.28 6.14 -14.08
CA TRP A 71 -7.87 6.56 -14.11
C TRP A 71 -7.16 6.33 -12.78
N THR A 72 -7.76 6.74 -11.66
CA THR A 72 -7.16 6.50 -10.34
C THR A 72 -7.11 5.00 -10.04
N TRP A 73 -8.14 4.27 -10.48
CA TRP A 73 -8.21 2.83 -10.35
C TRP A 73 -7.08 2.12 -11.09
N ILE A 74 -6.87 2.40 -12.38
CA ILE A 74 -5.87 1.67 -13.17
C ILE A 74 -4.45 1.94 -12.68
N PHE A 75 -4.09 3.20 -12.39
CA PHE A 75 -2.77 3.52 -11.85
C PHE A 75 -2.57 2.95 -10.44
N GLY A 76 -3.63 2.96 -9.61
CA GLY A 76 -3.63 2.32 -8.30
C GLY A 76 -3.41 0.81 -8.39
N TRP A 77 -4.11 0.13 -9.29
CA TRP A 77 -3.99 -1.31 -9.51
C TRP A 77 -2.61 -1.71 -10.04
N ILE A 78 -2.09 -0.98 -11.03
CA ILE A 78 -0.74 -1.18 -11.57
C ILE A 78 0.28 -1.06 -10.44
N PHE A 79 0.21 0.01 -9.65
CA PHE A 79 1.15 0.25 -8.54
C PHE A 79 1.10 -0.88 -7.50
N HIS A 80 -0.09 -1.26 -7.01
CA HIS A 80 -0.21 -2.27 -5.94
C HIS A 80 0.17 -3.67 -6.42
N PHE A 81 -0.22 -4.07 -7.63
CA PHE A 81 0.16 -5.38 -8.16
C PHE A 81 1.67 -5.46 -8.44
N ALA A 82 2.24 -4.38 -8.99
CA ALA A 82 3.69 -4.29 -9.16
C ALA A 82 4.44 -4.34 -7.82
N LEU A 83 3.97 -3.60 -6.82
CA LEU A 83 4.51 -3.63 -5.46
C LEU A 83 4.48 -5.05 -4.88
N LEU A 84 3.38 -5.79 -5.05
CA LEU A 84 3.28 -7.19 -4.61
C LEU A 84 4.37 -8.07 -5.25
N VAL A 85 4.54 -8.00 -6.57
CA VAL A 85 5.56 -8.78 -7.29
C VAL A 85 6.97 -8.39 -6.83
N VAL A 86 7.23 -7.10 -6.62
CA VAL A 86 8.50 -6.60 -6.10
C VAL A 86 8.75 -7.12 -4.68
N LEU A 87 7.75 -7.11 -3.79
CA LEU A 87 7.86 -7.65 -2.43
C LEU A 87 8.15 -9.15 -2.45
N ILE A 88 7.50 -9.93 -3.32
CA ILE A 88 7.78 -11.36 -3.49
C ILE A 88 9.24 -11.56 -3.94
N ARG A 89 9.73 -10.76 -4.89
CA ARG A 89 11.15 -10.81 -5.28
C ARG A 89 12.07 -10.52 -4.10
N HIS A 90 11.74 -9.56 -3.24
CA HIS A 90 12.55 -9.24 -2.06
C HIS A 90 12.51 -10.35 -0.99
N LEU A 91 11.39 -11.09 -0.88
CA LEU A 91 11.27 -12.24 0.03
C LEU A 91 12.34 -13.30 -0.22
N ARG A 92 12.86 -13.40 -1.45
CA ARG A 92 13.99 -14.27 -1.80
C ARG A 92 15.19 -14.09 -0.88
N TYR A 93 15.47 -12.87 -0.44
CA TYR A 93 16.64 -12.57 0.41
C TYR A 93 16.45 -12.97 1.88
N PHE A 94 15.25 -13.41 2.26
CA PHE A 94 14.90 -13.82 3.62
C PHE A 94 14.64 -15.34 3.74
N THR A 95 14.78 -16.10 2.64
CA THR A 95 14.49 -17.53 2.62
C THR A 95 15.68 -18.31 2.05
N ASP A 96 16.18 -19.29 2.82
CA ASP A 96 17.24 -20.19 2.41
C ASP A 96 16.90 -21.64 2.81
N PRO A 97 16.60 -22.56 1.87
CA PRO A 97 16.61 -22.35 0.42
C PRO A 97 15.44 -21.47 -0.06
N VAL A 98 15.64 -20.81 -1.19
CA VAL A 98 14.60 -19.99 -1.84
C VAL A 98 13.42 -20.88 -2.25
N TRP A 99 12.21 -20.50 -1.84
CA TRP A 99 11.01 -21.26 -2.20
C TRP A 99 10.75 -21.26 -3.70
N ILE A 100 10.31 -22.39 -4.24
CA ILE A 100 10.15 -22.59 -5.69
C ILE A 100 9.25 -21.54 -6.35
N TRP A 101 8.14 -21.17 -5.70
CA TRP A 101 7.20 -20.18 -6.22
C TRP A 101 7.78 -18.75 -6.15
N VAL A 102 8.61 -18.44 -5.15
CA VAL A 102 9.34 -17.15 -5.06
C VAL A 102 10.37 -17.06 -6.17
N ALA A 103 11.11 -18.16 -6.42
CA ALA A 103 12.08 -18.24 -7.50
C ALA A 103 11.41 -18.07 -8.88
N ALA A 104 10.22 -18.63 -9.08
CA ALA A 104 9.46 -18.49 -10.31
C ALA A 104 8.97 -17.05 -10.56
N VAL A 105 8.55 -16.33 -9.50
CA VAL A 105 8.08 -14.94 -9.61
C VAL A 105 9.22 -13.91 -9.73
N SER A 106 10.39 -14.22 -9.15
CA SER A 106 11.52 -13.29 -9.03
C SER A 106 11.95 -12.60 -10.35
N PRO A 107 12.02 -13.28 -11.52
CA PRO A 107 12.41 -12.63 -12.78
C PRO A 107 11.47 -11.49 -13.20
N PHE A 108 10.18 -11.60 -12.87
CA PHE A 108 9.19 -10.58 -13.20
C PHE A 108 9.33 -9.31 -12.34
N GLY A 109 10.06 -9.39 -11.22
CA GLY A 109 10.22 -8.26 -10.30
C GLY A 109 10.96 -7.06 -10.88
N VAL A 110 11.77 -7.24 -11.94
CA VAL A 110 12.41 -6.11 -12.64
C VAL A 110 11.38 -5.32 -13.45
N TYR A 111 10.56 -6.02 -14.24
CA TYR A 111 9.47 -5.42 -15.01
C TYR A 111 8.41 -4.80 -14.11
N ALA A 112 8.10 -5.45 -12.98
CA ALA A 112 7.23 -4.88 -11.96
C ALA A 112 7.80 -3.57 -11.40
N GLY A 113 9.12 -3.44 -11.23
CA GLY A 113 9.74 -2.17 -10.83
C GLY A 113 9.39 -1.01 -11.77
N PHE A 114 9.46 -1.22 -13.09
CA PHE A 114 9.06 -0.22 -14.07
C PHE A 114 7.56 0.09 -14.02
N ALA A 115 6.72 -0.95 -13.91
CA ALA A 115 5.28 -0.79 -13.76
C ALA A 115 4.92 0.01 -12.49
N MET A 116 5.66 -0.21 -11.39
CA MET A 116 5.47 0.51 -10.13
C MET A 116 5.77 2.01 -10.30
N VAL A 117 6.87 2.36 -10.95
CA VAL A 117 7.22 3.76 -11.25
C VAL A 117 6.16 4.40 -12.15
N PHE A 118 5.68 3.68 -13.17
CA PHE A 118 4.62 4.17 -14.05
C PHE A 118 3.31 4.43 -13.30
N GLY A 119 2.86 3.47 -12.48
CA GLY A 119 1.67 3.61 -11.64
C GLY A 119 1.78 4.79 -10.67
N LEU A 120 2.92 4.90 -9.97
CA LEU A 120 3.18 5.98 -9.03
C LEU A 120 3.20 7.35 -9.72
N SER A 121 3.85 7.45 -10.89
CA SER A 121 3.93 8.69 -11.67
C SER A 121 2.54 9.17 -12.09
N GLY A 122 1.66 8.25 -12.52
CA GLY A 122 0.27 8.58 -12.85
C GLY A 122 -0.54 9.07 -11.64
N LEU A 123 -0.38 8.43 -10.48
CA LEU A 123 -1.03 8.84 -9.22
C LEU A 123 -0.49 10.18 -8.70
N TRP A 124 0.81 10.42 -8.84
CA TRP A 124 1.46 11.67 -8.45
C TRP A 124 1.03 12.82 -9.37
N ALA A 125 1.02 12.60 -10.69
CA ALA A 125 0.51 13.56 -11.67
C ALA A 125 -0.93 13.98 -11.37
N ARG A 126 -1.80 13.04 -10.97
CA ARG A 126 -3.18 13.33 -10.53
C ARG A 126 -3.23 14.35 -9.38
N ARG A 127 -2.23 14.42 -8.49
CA ARG A 127 -2.20 15.38 -7.39
C ARG A 127 -1.93 16.82 -7.84
N PHE A 128 -1.36 17.03 -9.02
CA PHE A 128 -1.15 18.36 -9.60
C PHE A 128 -2.23 18.73 -10.61
N LEU A 129 -2.63 17.77 -11.44
CA LEU A 129 -3.48 18.00 -12.61
C LEU A 129 -4.98 18.08 -12.27
N VAL A 130 -5.41 17.58 -11.11
CA VAL A 130 -6.82 17.53 -10.73
C VAL A 130 -7.08 18.49 -9.56
N ASP A 131 -7.81 19.58 -9.81
CA ASP A 131 -8.04 20.66 -8.85
C ASP A 131 -8.56 20.19 -7.49
N ARG A 132 -9.61 19.35 -7.49
CA ARG A 132 -10.17 18.79 -6.25
C ARG A 132 -9.17 17.98 -5.43
N VAL A 133 -8.20 17.33 -6.09
CA VAL A 133 -7.18 16.53 -5.41
C VAL A 133 -6.08 17.44 -4.91
N ARG A 134 -5.63 18.39 -5.75
CA ARG A 134 -4.63 19.39 -5.42
C ARG A 134 -5.05 20.21 -4.19
N TYR A 135 -6.32 20.60 -4.13
CA TYR A 135 -6.89 21.39 -3.02
C TYR A 135 -6.79 20.69 -1.65
N ILE A 136 -6.92 19.35 -1.62
CA ILE A 136 -6.89 18.56 -0.39
C ILE A 136 -5.53 17.90 -0.11
N SER A 137 -4.52 18.12 -0.96
CA SER A 137 -3.21 17.45 -0.83
C SER A 137 -2.32 18.18 0.18
N ALA A 138 -1.67 17.42 1.06
CA ALA A 138 -0.67 17.93 1.99
C ALA A 138 0.76 17.71 1.45
N PRO A 139 1.80 18.39 1.97
CA PRO A 139 3.18 18.14 1.53
C PRO A 139 3.61 16.67 1.67
N SER A 140 3.14 15.98 2.71
CA SER A 140 3.42 14.54 2.90
C SER A 140 2.85 13.66 1.78
N ASP A 141 1.79 14.08 1.08
CA ASP A 141 1.22 13.34 -0.05
C ASP A 141 2.13 13.32 -1.29
N HIS A 142 3.10 14.23 -1.35
CA HIS A 142 4.05 14.35 -2.45
C HIS A 142 5.44 13.77 -2.12
N LEU A 143 5.77 13.66 -0.83
CA LEU A 143 7.10 13.25 -0.34
C LEU A 143 7.16 11.77 0.09
N MET A 144 6.00 11.13 0.27
CA MET A 144 5.86 9.71 0.59
C MET A 144 5.65 8.88 -0.66
#